data_AF-W9W2D5-F1
#
_entry.id   AF-W9W2D5-F1
#
_cell.length_a   1.000
_cell.length_b   1.000
_cell.length_c   1.000
_cell.angle_alpha   90.00
_cell.angle_beta   90.00
_cell.angle_gamma   90.00
#
_symmetry.space_group_name_H-M   'P 1'
#
loop_
_entity.id
_entity.type
_entity.pdbx_description
1 polymer ?
#
loop_
_entity_poly.entity_id
_entity_poly.type
_entity_poly.pdbx_seq_one_letter_code
_entity_poly.pdbx_strand_id
1 'polypeptide(L)'
;MDVVGLLILTAIPTVTGVCQAVHGQREHKQREKDARRMQKFYIDVYCEAQSSRTREIHEKRLVLKDGRVWIGPHEALNPCEDGYVIEAFYIEYPDNERVPVPLGLVSQVQEDPPLLNWIYVDKDTMELKYGNKSASIEHHVGPWDWTEDEEGITFDETEAFTAVEDPATRKWQLYYDMDDDGLSRFVPKGRRKFQISLERTLIPGAEGGK
;
A
#
# COMPACT_ATOMS: atom_id res chain seq x y z
N MET A 1 16.06 77.94 -12.21
CA MET A 1 16.75 77.36 -13.37
C MET A 1 17.88 76.49 -12.86
N ASP A 2 17.97 75.19 -13.07
CA ASP A 2 17.06 74.08 -13.37
C ASP A 2 17.99 72.84 -13.35
N VAL A 3 17.39 71.65 -13.26
CA VAL A 3 18.01 70.35 -13.61
C VAL A 3 18.96 69.77 -12.56
N VAL A 4 18.47 68.96 -11.61
CA VAL A 4 18.11 67.52 -11.72
C VAL A 4 19.34 66.61 -11.61
N GLY A 5 19.46 65.97 -10.43
CA GLY A 5 20.32 64.83 -10.21
C GLY A 5 19.76 63.59 -10.90
N LEU A 6 20.61 62.87 -11.62
CA LEU A 6 20.29 61.58 -12.21
C LEU A 6 20.90 60.48 -11.33
N LEU A 7 20.11 60.03 -10.34
CA LEU A 7 20.31 58.75 -9.67
C LEU A 7 19.97 57.66 -10.68
N ILE A 8 20.99 56.90 -11.10
CA ILE A 8 20.80 55.68 -11.88
C ILE A 8 20.21 54.65 -10.91
N LEU A 9 18.88 54.55 -10.89
CA LEU A 9 18.16 53.47 -10.23
C LEU A 9 18.45 52.17 -10.99
N THR A 10 19.32 51.34 -10.42
CA THR A 10 19.40 49.92 -10.77
C THR A 10 18.08 49.27 -10.35
N ALA A 11 17.13 49.19 -11.28
CA ALA A 11 15.91 48.42 -11.08
C ALA A 11 16.29 46.94 -10.99
N ILE A 12 16.25 46.37 -9.80
CA ILE A 12 16.23 44.93 -9.60
C ILE A 12 14.78 44.50 -9.90
N PRO A 13 14.49 43.74 -10.96
CA PRO A 13 13.14 43.24 -11.18
C PRO A 13 12.76 42.30 -10.04
N THR A 14 11.67 42.66 -9.38
CA THR A 14 11.07 42.00 -8.21
C THR A 14 10.71 40.55 -8.54
N VAL A 15 11.36 39.59 -7.88
CA VAL A 15 11.02 38.16 -7.95
C VAL A 15 9.87 37.89 -6.98
N THR A 16 8.63 38.17 -7.37
CA THR A 16 7.43 37.85 -6.56
C THR A 16 6.39 37.00 -7.28
N GLY A 17 6.54 36.75 -8.59
CA GLY A 17 5.59 35.95 -9.37
C GLY A 17 5.75 34.44 -9.31
N VAL A 18 6.95 33.93 -8.95
CA VAL A 18 7.25 32.48 -9.02
C VAL A 18 6.75 31.73 -7.78
N CYS A 19 6.70 32.36 -6.61
CA CYS A 19 6.37 31.68 -5.35
C CYS A 19 4.90 31.26 -5.25
N GLN A 20 3.95 32.06 -5.74
CA GLN A 20 2.52 31.72 -5.69
C GLN A 20 2.14 30.63 -6.69
N ALA A 21 2.74 30.64 -7.89
CA ALA A 21 2.51 29.60 -8.89
C ALA A 21 3.03 28.23 -8.42
N VAL A 22 4.23 28.19 -7.83
CA VAL A 22 4.79 26.96 -7.26
C VAL A 22 3.95 26.43 -6.08
N HIS A 23 3.39 27.33 -5.25
CA HIS A 23 2.50 26.95 -4.16
C HIS A 23 1.20 26.31 -4.67
N GLY A 24 0.49 26.97 -5.61
CA GLY A 24 -0.74 26.44 -6.19
C GLY A 24 -0.52 25.14 -6.98
N GLN A 25 0.61 25.01 -7.68
CA GLN A 25 0.98 23.75 -8.34
C GLN A 25 1.20 22.61 -7.33
N ARG A 26 1.81 22.89 -6.18
CA ARG A 26 2.03 21.90 -5.12
C ARG A 26 0.71 21.46 -4.49
N GLU A 27 -0.19 22.39 -4.21
CA GLU A 27 -1.52 22.09 -3.66
C GLU A 27 -2.36 21.26 -4.63
N HIS A 28 -2.34 21.58 -5.93
CA HIS A 28 -3.05 20.80 -6.95
C HIS A 28 -2.51 19.36 -7.04
N LYS A 29 -1.19 19.21 -7.12
CA LYS A 29 -0.54 17.89 -7.16
C LYS A 29 -0.83 17.08 -5.90
N GLN A 30 -0.88 17.71 -4.73
CA GLN A 30 -1.22 17.03 -3.48
C GLN A 30 -2.67 16.52 -3.52
N ARG A 31 -3.63 17.36 -3.93
CA ARG A 31 -5.04 16.95 -4.05
C ARG A 31 -5.23 15.82 -5.06
N GLU A 32 -4.53 15.87 -6.19
CA GLU A 32 -4.54 14.78 -7.18
C GLU A 32 -3.98 13.50 -6.58
N LYS A 33 -2.85 13.58 -5.85
CA LYS A 33 -2.26 12.44 -5.15
C LYS A 33 -3.25 11.85 -4.14
N ASP A 34 -3.88 12.68 -3.33
CA ASP A 34 -4.87 12.26 -2.32
C ASP A 34 -6.10 11.61 -2.97
N ALA A 35 -6.57 12.14 -4.11
CA ALA A 35 -7.67 11.52 -4.85
C ALA A 35 -7.32 10.11 -5.35
N ARG A 36 -6.10 9.92 -5.87
CA ARG A 36 -5.60 8.61 -6.29
C ARG A 36 -5.41 7.63 -5.14
N ARG A 37 -5.12 8.12 -3.93
CA ARG A 37 -5.04 7.27 -2.73
C ARG A 37 -6.38 6.61 -2.42
N MET A 38 -7.48 7.29 -2.71
CA MET A 38 -8.85 6.80 -2.48
C MET A 38 -9.38 5.90 -3.60
N GLN A 39 -8.66 5.73 -4.73
CA GLN A 39 -9.08 4.81 -5.78
C GLN A 39 -8.95 3.37 -5.28
N LYS A 40 -10.04 2.61 -5.36
CA LYS A 40 -10.01 1.20 -4.98
C LYS A 40 -9.23 0.36 -6.00
N PHE A 41 -8.51 -0.62 -5.52
CA PHE A 41 -7.77 -1.59 -6.33
C PHE A 41 -7.83 -2.99 -5.71
N TYR A 42 -7.72 -4.00 -6.57
CA TYR A 42 -7.32 -5.33 -6.16
C TYR A 42 -5.81 -5.41 -5.99
N ILE A 43 -5.34 -6.40 -5.23
CA ILE A 43 -3.92 -6.69 -5.08
C ILE A 43 -3.60 -8.03 -5.72
N ASP A 44 -2.76 -8.00 -6.75
CA ASP A 44 -2.32 -9.17 -7.49
C ASP A 44 -0.85 -9.47 -7.18
N VAL A 45 -0.48 -10.75 -7.20
CA VAL A 45 0.84 -11.24 -6.81
C VAL A 45 1.70 -11.43 -8.05
N TYR A 46 2.86 -10.79 -8.06
CA TYR A 46 3.90 -11.02 -9.04
C TYR A 46 5.07 -11.80 -8.44
N CYS A 47 5.59 -12.78 -9.16
CA CYS A 47 6.73 -13.59 -8.74
C CYS A 47 7.62 -13.88 -9.94
N GLU A 48 8.83 -13.34 -9.92
CA GLU A 48 9.82 -13.54 -11.00
C GLU A 48 10.42 -14.94 -11.03
N ALA A 49 10.47 -15.60 -9.87
CA ALA A 49 11.11 -16.90 -9.72
C ALA A 49 10.47 -17.94 -10.65
N GLN A 50 11.30 -18.61 -11.44
CA GLN A 50 10.84 -19.63 -12.40
C GLN A 50 10.82 -21.00 -11.72
N SER A 51 9.62 -21.46 -11.33
CA SER A 51 9.39 -22.76 -10.72
C SER A 51 8.02 -23.31 -11.11
N SER A 52 7.84 -24.63 -11.05
CA SER A 52 6.49 -25.20 -11.20
C SER A 52 5.54 -24.72 -10.11
N ARG A 53 6.07 -24.48 -8.90
CA ARG A 53 5.29 -24.00 -7.75
C ARG A 53 4.96 -22.50 -7.83
N THR A 54 5.75 -21.70 -8.54
CA THR A 54 5.48 -20.25 -8.62
C THR A 54 4.25 -19.94 -9.47
N ARG A 55 3.84 -20.86 -10.36
CA ARG A 55 2.56 -20.79 -11.09
C ARG A 55 1.32 -20.84 -10.18
N GLU A 56 1.46 -21.32 -8.95
CA GLU A 56 0.38 -21.34 -7.97
C GLU A 56 0.17 -19.98 -7.29
N ILE A 57 1.14 -19.07 -7.41
CA ILE A 57 1.13 -17.75 -6.76
C ILE A 57 1.18 -16.58 -7.75
N HIS A 58 1.84 -16.75 -8.90
CA HIS A 58 1.99 -15.72 -9.91
C HIS A 58 0.63 -15.37 -10.54
N GLU A 59 0.37 -14.08 -10.75
CA GLU A 59 -0.87 -13.49 -11.25
C GLU A 59 -2.11 -13.84 -10.40
N LYS A 60 -1.92 -14.27 -9.15
CA LYS A 60 -3.05 -14.58 -8.26
C LYS A 60 -3.47 -13.37 -7.46
N ARG A 61 -4.74 -13.32 -7.08
CA ARG A 61 -5.31 -12.21 -6.31
C ARG A 61 -5.33 -12.49 -4.82
N LEU A 62 -5.08 -11.47 -4.02
CA LEU A 62 -5.13 -11.59 -2.57
C LEU A 62 -6.57 -11.61 -2.04
N VAL A 63 -6.78 -12.46 -1.03
CA VAL A 63 -8.05 -12.63 -0.31
C VAL A 63 -7.84 -12.59 1.20
N LEU A 64 -8.86 -12.15 1.92
CA LEU A 64 -8.91 -12.05 3.37
C LEU A 64 -9.67 -13.23 3.94
N LYS A 65 -9.03 -13.98 4.83
CA LYS A 65 -9.67 -15.11 5.49
C LYS A 65 -9.04 -15.38 6.86
N ASP A 66 -9.89 -15.60 7.86
CA ASP A 66 -9.49 -15.98 9.21
C ASP A 66 -8.44 -15.04 9.83
N GLY A 67 -8.58 -13.73 9.59
CA GLY A 67 -7.70 -12.69 10.12
C GLY A 67 -6.34 -12.55 9.42
N ARG A 68 -6.11 -13.30 8.34
CA ARG A 68 -4.85 -13.36 7.58
C ARG A 68 -5.06 -12.99 6.11
N VAL A 69 -3.98 -12.61 5.44
CA VAL A 69 -3.94 -12.35 3.99
C VAL A 69 -3.41 -13.59 3.26
N TRP A 70 -4.23 -14.12 2.35
CA TRP A 70 -3.94 -15.33 1.57
C TRP A 70 -3.89 -15.02 0.08
N ILE A 71 -3.20 -15.89 -0.67
CA ILE A 71 -3.25 -15.90 -2.13
C ILE A 71 -4.43 -16.76 -2.58
N GLY A 72 -5.37 -16.14 -3.27
CA GLY A 72 -6.56 -16.78 -3.85
C GLY A 72 -6.41 -17.11 -5.34
N PRO A 73 -7.53 -17.25 -6.06
CA PRO A 73 -7.53 -17.51 -7.50
C PRO A 73 -7.03 -16.32 -8.34
N HIS A 74 -6.69 -16.58 -9.61
CA HIS A 74 -6.42 -15.53 -10.60
C HIS A 74 -7.70 -14.76 -10.87
N GLU A 75 -7.62 -13.43 -10.95
CA GLU A 75 -8.76 -12.55 -11.21
C GLU A 75 -9.99 -12.81 -10.31
N ALA A 76 -9.76 -13.19 -9.05
CA ALA A 76 -10.85 -13.46 -8.12
C ALA A 76 -11.77 -12.22 -7.96
N LEU A 77 -13.07 -12.46 -7.77
CA LEU A 77 -14.09 -11.46 -7.48
C LEU A 77 -14.92 -11.89 -6.28
N ASN A 78 -15.51 -10.92 -5.56
CA ASN A 78 -16.47 -11.22 -4.51
C ASN A 78 -17.83 -11.64 -5.12
N PRO A 79 -18.52 -12.65 -4.56
CA PRO A 79 -18.07 -13.55 -3.49
C PRO A 79 -17.07 -14.61 -3.99
N CYS A 80 -16.08 -14.95 -3.15
CA CYS A 80 -15.08 -15.98 -3.43
C CYS A 80 -15.01 -17.02 -2.30
N GLU A 81 -14.89 -18.31 -2.65
CA GLU A 81 -14.84 -19.42 -1.68
C GLU A 81 -13.55 -19.44 -0.83
N ASP A 82 -12.48 -18.85 -1.36
CA ASP A 82 -11.17 -18.82 -0.71
C ASP A 82 -11.02 -17.69 0.33
N GLY A 83 -11.94 -16.73 0.34
CA GLY A 83 -11.91 -15.56 1.24
C GLY A 83 -12.56 -14.34 0.59
N TYR A 84 -12.63 -13.24 1.32
CA TYR A 84 -13.10 -11.97 0.78
C TYR A 84 -12.00 -11.34 -0.08
N VAL A 85 -12.25 -11.10 -1.36
CA VAL A 85 -11.27 -10.48 -2.27
C VAL A 85 -10.96 -9.08 -1.79
N ILE A 86 -9.67 -8.76 -1.69
CA ILE A 86 -9.21 -7.44 -1.23
C ILE A 86 -9.66 -6.36 -2.22
N GLU A 87 -10.39 -5.37 -1.71
CA GLU A 87 -10.71 -4.12 -2.41
C GLU A 87 -10.09 -3.00 -1.58
N ALA A 88 -8.80 -2.75 -1.83
CA ALA A 88 -7.98 -1.88 -1.02
C ALA A 88 -7.93 -0.45 -1.53
N PHE A 89 -7.67 0.47 -0.63
CA PHE A 89 -7.31 1.86 -0.91
C PHE A 89 -6.43 2.39 0.23
N TYR A 90 -5.87 3.58 0.05
CA TYR A 90 -4.96 4.20 1.00
C TYR A 90 -5.63 5.38 1.71
N ILE A 91 -5.50 5.45 3.03
CA ILE A 91 -5.90 6.60 3.85
C ILE A 91 -4.96 6.72 5.05
N GLU A 92 -4.87 7.90 5.65
CA GLU A 92 -4.08 8.09 6.87
C GLU A 92 -4.53 7.12 7.96
N TYR A 93 -3.57 6.42 8.58
CA TYR A 93 -3.86 5.56 9.70
C TYR A 93 -4.27 6.43 10.90
N PRO A 94 -5.37 6.15 11.61
CA PRO A 94 -5.95 7.05 12.60
C PRO A 94 -5.21 7.00 13.94
N ASP A 95 -3.90 7.22 13.94
CA ASP A 95 -3.03 7.23 15.13
C ASP A 95 -2.22 8.53 15.19
N ASN A 96 -2.75 9.51 15.91
CA ASN A 96 -2.14 10.83 16.05
C ASN A 96 -0.91 10.83 16.96
N GLU A 97 -0.62 9.73 17.67
CA GLU A 97 0.58 9.62 18.51
C GLU A 97 1.82 9.31 17.66
N ARG A 98 1.63 8.66 16.50
CA ARG A 98 2.70 8.41 15.52
C ARG A 98 2.90 9.66 14.66
N VAL A 99 4.12 10.19 14.66
CA VAL A 99 4.50 11.38 13.90
C VAL A 99 5.72 11.07 13.03
N PRO A 100 5.64 11.17 11.68
CA PRO A 100 4.44 11.52 10.92
C PRO A 100 3.36 10.43 11.00
N VAL A 101 2.10 10.81 10.78
CA VAL A 101 0.98 9.86 10.68
C VAL A 101 1.22 9.00 9.44
N PRO A 102 1.34 7.67 9.56
CA PRO A 102 1.63 6.83 8.42
C PRO A 102 0.40 6.70 7.52
N LEU A 103 0.65 6.53 6.23
CA LEU A 103 -0.38 6.10 5.30
C LEU A 103 -0.69 4.61 5.57
N GLY A 104 -1.96 4.29 5.76
CA GLY A 104 -2.46 2.95 5.99
C GLY A 104 -3.09 2.33 4.73
N LEU A 105 -3.07 1.01 4.65
CA LEU A 105 -3.80 0.24 3.65
C LEU A 105 -5.07 -0.31 4.29
N VAL A 106 -6.22 0.05 3.74
CA VAL A 106 -7.54 -0.39 4.22
C VAL A 106 -8.20 -1.20 3.14
N SER A 107 -8.92 -2.27 3.52
CA SER A 107 -9.74 -3.06 2.60
C SER A 107 -11.15 -3.19 3.15
N GLN A 108 -12.12 -3.21 2.23
CA GLN A 108 -13.42 -3.80 2.54
C GLN A 108 -13.24 -5.30 2.82
N VAL A 109 -13.93 -5.82 3.85
CA VAL A 109 -13.83 -7.23 4.27
C VAL A 109 -15.18 -7.96 4.31
N GLN A 110 -16.24 -7.19 4.11
CA GLN A 110 -17.64 -7.60 4.13
C GLN A 110 -18.44 -6.56 3.34
N GLU A 111 -19.43 -7.01 2.57
CA GLU A 111 -20.27 -6.13 1.76
C GLU A 111 -21.46 -5.56 2.55
N ASP A 112 -22.14 -6.41 3.33
CA ASP A 112 -23.34 -6.02 4.09
C ASP A 112 -23.33 -6.57 5.54
N PRO A 113 -23.24 -5.70 6.57
CA PRO A 113 -22.91 -4.28 6.44
C PRO A 113 -21.47 -4.08 5.93
N PRO A 114 -21.19 -2.98 5.21
CA PRO A 114 -19.84 -2.71 4.75
C PRO A 114 -18.90 -2.53 5.94
N LEU A 115 -17.85 -3.35 5.98
CA LEU A 115 -16.85 -3.31 7.05
C LEU A 115 -15.47 -3.07 6.44
N LEU A 116 -14.74 -2.11 7.02
CA LEU A 116 -13.37 -1.79 6.67
C LEU A 116 -12.42 -2.29 7.75
N ASN A 117 -11.33 -2.92 7.34
CA ASN A 117 -10.22 -3.29 8.21
C ASN A 117 -8.89 -2.82 7.60
N TRP A 118 -7.93 -2.56 8.48
CA TRP A 118 -6.55 -2.24 8.12
C TRP A 118 -5.79 -3.51 7.82
N ILE A 119 -4.97 -3.49 6.78
CA ILE A 119 -3.96 -4.51 6.52
C ILE A 119 -2.68 -4.06 7.22
N TYR A 120 -2.06 -4.96 7.98
CA TYR A 120 -0.88 -4.68 8.79
C TYR A 120 0.03 -5.90 8.87
N VAL A 121 1.30 -5.68 9.21
CA VAL A 121 2.27 -6.73 9.47
C VAL A 121 2.32 -6.98 10.97
N ASP A 122 1.99 -8.20 11.37
CA ASP A 122 2.04 -8.62 12.78
C ASP A 122 3.50 -8.63 13.28
N LYS A 123 3.81 -7.82 14.29
CA LYS A 123 5.16 -7.69 14.86
C LYS A 123 5.76 -8.98 15.45
N ASP A 124 4.92 -9.95 15.82
CA ASP A 124 5.37 -11.16 16.50
C ASP A 124 5.56 -12.32 15.51
N THR A 125 4.86 -12.30 14.36
CA THR A 125 4.90 -13.39 13.38
C THR A 125 5.35 -12.99 11.97
N MET A 126 5.44 -11.70 11.68
CA MET A 126 5.64 -11.13 10.35
C MET A 126 4.55 -11.51 9.33
N GLU A 127 3.42 -12.07 9.77
CA GLU A 127 2.27 -12.37 8.92
C GLU A 127 1.57 -11.08 8.50
N LEU A 128 1.16 -10.98 7.23
CA LEU A 128 0.17 -9.98 6.85
C LEU A 128 -1.20 -10.41 7.39
N LYS A 129 -1.79 -9.53 8.19
CA LYS A 129 -3.08 -9.70 8.84
C LYS A 129 -4.00 -8.54 8.52
N TYR A 130 -5.27 -8.70 8.86
CA TYR A 130 -6.25 -7.63 8.75
C TYR A 130 -7.11 -7.53 10.00
N GLY A 131 -7.53 -6.31 10.35
CA GLY A 131 -8.36 -6.07 11.53
C GLY A 131 -8.69 -4.59 11.74
N ASN A 132 -9.52 -4.32 12.75
CA ASN A 132 -9.87 -2.95 13.11
C ASN A 132 -8.67 -2.21 13.73
N LYS A 133 -8.86 -0.93 14.10
CA LYS A 133 -7.79 -0.12 14.72
C LYS A 133 -7.22 -0.78 15.98
N SER A 134 -8.08 -1.24 16.89
CA SER A 134 -7.64 -1.86 18.16
C SER A 134 -6.79 -3.12 17.94
N ALA A 135 -7.09 -3.90 16.91
CA ALA A 135 -6.33 -5.10 16.56
C ALA A 135 -5.01 -4.79 15.82
N SER A 136 -4.87 -3.62 15.20
CA SER A 136 -3.72 -3.28 14.34
C SER A 136 -2.72 -2.32 14.98
N ILE A 137 -3.17 -1.46 15.91
CA ILE A 137 -2.39 -0.30 16.40
C ILE A 137 -1.07 -0.67 17.09
N GLU A 138 -0.96 -1.86 17.68
CA GLU A 138 0.27 -2.32 18.34
C GLU A 138 1.26 -3.02 17.39
N HIS A 139 0.92 -3.13 16.11
CA HIS A 139 1.72 -3.80 15.08
C HIS A 139 2.33 -2.79 14.09
N HIS A 140 2.91 -3.28 13.00
CA HIS A 140 3.45 -2.44 11.94
C HIS A 140 2.34 -2.13 10.92
N VAL A 141 1.89 -0.88 10.93
CA VAL A 141 0.70 -0.43 10.17
C VAL A 141 1.03 0.37 8.91
N GLY A 142 2.32 0.53 8.60
CA GLY A 142 2.82 1.30 7.47
C GLY A 142 4.15 2.00 7.77
N PRO A 143 4.57 2.94 6.91
CA PRO A 143 3.76 3.51 5.83
C PRO A 143 3.54 2.51 4.69
N TRP A 144 2.29 2.37 4.26
CA TRP A 144 1.94 1.73 3.00
C TRP A 144 2.00 2.76 1.89
N ASP A 145 2.59 2.42 0.74
CA ASP A 145 2.61 3.30 -0.42
C ASP A 145 2.62 2.46 -1.71
N TRP A 146 2.88 3.10 -2.84
CA TRP A 146 3.13 2.49 -4.13
C TRP A 146 4.53 2.86 -4.63
N THR A 147 5.03 2.10 -5.59
CA THR A 147 6.27 2.40 -6.34
C THR A 147 6.12 3.65 -7.22
N GLU A 148 7.21 4.22 -7.74
CA GLU A 148 7.16 5.49 -8.49
C GLU A 148 6.27 5.46 -9.75
N ASP A 149 6.16 4.30 -10.40
CA ASP A 149 5.24 4.02 -11.53
C ASP A 149 3.79 3.78 -11.09
N GLU A 150 3.55 3.74 -9.78
CA GLU A 150 2.28 3.51 -9.13
C GLU A 150 1.70 2.12 -9.38
N GLU A 151 2.51 1.14 -9.77
CA GLU A 151 2.02 -0.22 -10.02
C GLU A 151 2.22 -1.13 -8.81
N GLY A 152 3.44 -1.16 -8.26
CA GLY A 152 3.81 -1.94 -7.08
C GLY A 152 3.31 -1.33 -5.78
N ILE A 153 3.10 -2.16 -4.76
CA ILE A 153 2.76 -1.76 -3.38
C ILE A 153 4.04 -1.85 -2.54
N THR A 154 4.29 -0.84 -1.74
CA THR A 154 5.41 -0.81 -0.79
C THR A 154 4.90 -0.77 0.65
N PHE A 155 5.71 -1.33 1.54
CA PHE A 155 5.57 -1.16 2.99
C PHE A 155 6.91 -0.68 3.52
N ASP A 156 6.90 0.38 4.31
CA ASP A 156 8.11 1.05 4.80
C ASP A 156 9.14 1.29 3.68
N GLU A 157 8.64 1.84 2.57
CA GLU A 157 9.42 2.20 1.37
C GLU A 157 10.05 1.02 0.59
N THR A 158 9.77 -0.24 0.96
CA THR A 158 10.35 -1.42 0.30
C THR A 158 9.31 -2.49 -0.07
N GLU A 159 9.71 -3.41 -0.96
CA GLU A 159 8.89 -4.53 -1.45
C GLU A 159 9.40 -5.88 -0.89
N ALA A 160 9.47 -6.01 0.44
CA ALA A 160 9.97 -7.22 1.12
C ALA A 160 8.87 -8.29 1.36
N PHE A 161 7.92 -8.45 0.45
CA PHE A 161 6.82 -9.41 0.61
C PHE A 161 7.28 -10.84 0.30
N THR A 162 6.79 -11.79 1.09
CA THR A 162 7.10 -13.21 0.94
C THR A 162 5.82 -14.04 1.00
N ALA A 163 5.58 -14.84 -0.04
CA ALA A 163 4.57 -15.89 -0.02
C ALA A 163 5.12 -17.12 0.71
N VAL A 164 4.47 -17.57 1.77
CA VAL A 164 4.86 -18.76 2.54
C VAL A 164 3.77 -19.81 2.48
N GLU A 165 4.14 -21.02 2.10
CA GLU A 165 3.21 -22.15 1.94
C GLU A 165 2.85 -22.75 3.28
N ASP A 166 1.56 -22.80 3.61
CA ASP A 166 1.05 -23.51 4.78
C ASP A 166 1.19 -25.03 4.60
N PRO A 167 1.82 -25.75 5.54
CA PRO A 167 2.13 -27.17 5.37
C PRO A 167 0.88 -28.06 5.47
N ALA A 168 -0.16 -27.63 6.18
CA ALA A 168 -1.37 -28.43 6.39
C ALA A 168 -2.33 -28.32 5.20
N THR A 169 -2.52 -27.09 4.70
CA THR A 169 -3.50 -26.78 3.66
C THR A 169 -2.88 -26.66 2.26
N ARG A 170 -1.55 -26.53 2.17
CA ARG A 170 -0.80 -26.26 0.93
C ARG A 170 -1.17 -24.93 0.26
N LYS A 171 -1.91 -24.06 0.96
CA LYS A 171 -2.24 -22.69 0.52
C LYS A 171 -1.11 -21.72 0.87
N TRP A 172 -1.13 -20.55 0.24
CA TRP A 172 -0.06 -19.55 0.39
C TRP A 172 -0.57 -18.35 1.18
N GLN A 173 0.16 -18.01 2.25
CA GLN A 173 -0.09 -16.86 3.11
C GLN A 173 1.01 -15.82 2.91
N LEU A 174 0.67 -14.54 3.05
CA LEU A 174 1.65 -13.46 2.94
C LEU A 174 2.32 -13.14 4.27
N TYR A 175 3.62 -12.86 4.16
CA TYR A 175 4.49 -12.37 5.22
C TYR A 175 5.31 -11.20 4.68
N TYR A 176 5.91 -10.43 5.58
CA TYR A 176 6.81 -9.33 5.24
C TYR A 176 8.15 -9.48 5.95
N ASP A 177 9.24 -9.44 5.20
CA ASP A 177 10.59 -9.71 5.69
C ASP A 177 11.28 -8.44 6.19
N MET A 178 10.88 -7.97 7.38
CA MET A 178 11.41 -6.74 8.01
C MET A 178 12.94 -6.73 8.16
N ASP A 179 13.55 -7.89 8.40
CA ASP A 179 14.98 -8.02 8.72
C ASP A 179 15.83 -8.35 7.47
N ASP A 180 15.21 -8.49 6.29
CA ASP A 180 15.85 -8.97 5.03
C ASP A 180 16.69 -10.25 5.24
N ASP A 181 16.19 -11.15 6.09
CA ASP A 181 16.88 -12.39 6.48
C ASP A 181 16.18 -13.66 5.95
N GLY A 182 15.18 -13.45 5.10
CA GLY A 182 14.26 -14.45 4.60
C GLY A 182 13.32 -14.94 5.70
N LEU A 183 12.85 -14.11 6.65
CA LEU A 183 11.99 -14.54 7.75
C LEU A 183 12.61 -15.66 8.62
N SER A 184 13.93 -15.68 8.78
CA SER A 184 14.66 -16.81 9.36
C SER A 184 14.24 -17.13 10.81
N ARG A 185 13.77 -16.10 11.53
CA ARG A 185 13.28 -16.18 12.92
C ARG A 185 11.83 -16.62 13.03
N PHE A 186 11.02 -16.33 12.01
CA PHE A 186 9.57 -16.47 12.06
C PHE A 186 9.06 -17.69 11.30
N VAL A 187 9.78 -18.11 10.26
CA VAL A 187 9.40 -19.22 9.39
C VAL A 187 10.39 -20.39 9.55
N PRO A 188 9.94 -21.56 10.03
CA PRO A 188 10.80 -22.73 10.21
C PRO A 188 11.55 -23.13 8.93
N LYS A 189 12.79 -23.58 9.10
CA LYS A 189 13.60 -24.12 8.00
C LYS A 189 12.83 -25.25 7.28
N GLY A 190 12.81 -25.20 5.94
CA GLY A 190 12.14 -26.18 5.10
C GLY A 190 10.70 -25.81 4.69
N ARG A 191 10.08 -24.80 5.32
CA ARG A 191 8.86 -24.18 4.77
C ARG A 191 9.19 -23.57 3.41
N ARG A 192 8.35 -23.87 2.41
CA ARG A 192 8.51 -23.27 1.08
C ARG A 192 8.08 -21.81 1.14
N LYS A 193 8.91 -20.95 0.56
CA LYS A 193 8.66 -19.52 0.47
C LYS A 193 9.21 -18.96 -0.83
N PHE A 194 8.58 -17.90 -1.32
CA PHE A 194 9.02 -17.15 -2.49
C PHE A 194 8.89 -15.66 -2.18
N GLN A 195 9.94 -14.90 -2.48
CA GLN A 195 9.82 -13.45 -2.53
C GLN A 195 8.89 -13.08 -3.69
N ILE A 196 8.03 -12.10 -3.45
CA ILE A 196 7.02 -11.65 -4.39
C ILE A 196 6.94 -10.12 -4.36
N SER A 197 6.47 -9.54 -5.45
CA SER A 197 5.97 -8.16 -5.49
C SER A 197 4.45 -8.19 -5.47
N LEU A 198 3.85 -7.11 -4.99
CA LEU A 198 2.40 -6.94 -4.96
C LEU A 198 2.04 -5.78 -5.89
N GLU A 199 1.13 -6.01 -6.82
CA GLU A 199 0.75 -5.03 -7.83
C GLU A 199 -0.72 -4.62 -7.66
N ARG A 200 -1.00 -3.36 -7.98
CA ARG A 200 -2.33 -2.76 -7.90
C ARG A 200 -3.06 -2.94 -9.22
N THR A 201 -4.22 -3.58 -9.17
CA THR A 201 -5.16 -3.62 -10.29
C THR A 201 -6.35 -2.71 -9.98
N LEU A 202 -6.38 -1.51 -10.55
CA LEU A 202 -7.42 -0.52 -10.30
C LEU A 202 -8.82 -1.06 -10.63
N ILE A 203 -9.80 -0.78 -9.76
CA ILE A 203 -11.20 -1.16 -9.96
C ILE A 203 -11.91 -0.03 -10.73
N PRO A 204 -12.38 -0.27 -11.97
CA PRO A 204 -13.06 0.76 -12.75
C PRO A 204 -14.35 1.24 -12.06
N GLY A 205 -14.55 2.56 -12.00
CA GLY A 205 -15.80 3.16 -11.49
C GLY A 205 -15.97 3.16 -9.97
N ALA A 206 -14.98 2.69 -9.21
CA ALA A 206 -14.94 2.83 -7.76
C ALA A 206 -14.42 4.23 -7.35
N GLU A 207 -15.06 5.28 -7.84
CA GLU A 207 -14.87 6.62 -7.24
C GLU A 207 -15.67 6.68 -5.94
N GLY A 208 -15.01 7.15 -4.88
CA GLY A 208 -15.56 7.26 -3.53
C GLY A 208 -16.96 7.86 -3.54
N GLY A 209 -17.84 7.24 -2.76
CA GLY A 209 -19.27 7.59 -2.68
C GLY A 209 -19.49 9.11 -2.59
N LYS A 210 -20.46 9.57 -3.38
CA LYS A 210 -21.06 10.90 -3.22
C LYS A 210 -21.67 11.08 -1.84
#